data_AF-A0AAV9HY90-F1
#
_entry.id   AF-A0AAV9HY90-F1
#
_cell.length_a   1.000
_cell.length_b   1.000
_cell.length_c   1.000
_cell.angle_alpha   90.00
_cell.angle_beta   90.00
_cell.angle_gamma   90.00
#
_symmetry.space_group_name_H-M   'P 1'
#
loop_
_entity.id
_entity.type
_entity.pdbx_description
1 polymer ?
#
loop_
_entity_poly.entity_id
_entity_poly.type
_entity_poly.pdbx_seq_one_letter_code
_entity_poly.pdbx_strand_id
1 'polypeptide(L)'
;MTLLALLDHLPFQHDWATPRGAVIAIVGIFFGAYWIRSFLFAIIDQLLPPTRTLPTVSKPAGHGFREAMREGKTKYPGKAWVIPFQDPTVILPLETLDTQIKKIPEPDLTLNGNMYKRFFGQYTQVGTDMHELVDALKFDLSQGVHGLLGVMAEEITYGYDKVVGKPANWTSFPTYQILLQIVALTSGRVFVGLPLSRTDEWVQASIQHTMGSVYFSDKLRSYFPLLRPLVGPFLRERKAVSAVQETVARLLDPIISEKRPLSFSSSTGNGGFKAKRQTSSKKCEDEAGRITSWLLGRYAKKADEPPKSSRLVRDHLTLSFAAVHVASMALTHVLHDLAIRPEYMNMLRAELEAEMNKFRSKDGSIVLDSKSLANLVKMDSFIKESLRLNPSGI
;
A
#
# COMPACT_ATOMS: atom_id res chain seq x y z
N MET A 1 -45.11 23.37 19.30
CA MET A 1 -45.49 21.94 19.21
C MET A 1 -44.27 21.15 19.67
N THR A 2 -44.19 20.92 20.97
CA THR A 2 -43.01 20.47 21.70
C THR A 2 -42.82 18.96 21.59
N LEU A 3 -41.57 18.49 21.68
CA LEU A 3 -41.11 17.09 21.61
C LEU A 3 -41.93 16.11 22.48
N LEU A 4 -42.64 16.62 23.50
CA LEU A 4 -43.55 15.88 24.37
C LEU A 4 -44.79 15.34 23.64
N ALA A 5 -45.33 16.04 22.63
CA ALA A 5 -46.51 15.59 21.88
C ALA A 5 -46.23 14.42 20.91
N LEU A 6 -44.95 14.14 20.62
CA LEU A 6 -44.53 13.04 19.76
C LEU A 6 -44.35 11.73 20.53
N LEU A 7 -44.25 11.79 21.86
CA LEU A 7 -44.11 10.61 22.72
C LEU A 7 -45.46 9.94 23.05
N ASP A 8 -46.57 10.66 22.96
CA ASP A 8 -47.92 10.14 23.23
C ASP A 8 -48.47 9.21 22.12
N HIS A 9 -47.81 9.12 20.97
CA HIS A 9 -48.23 8.27 19.86
C HIS A 9 -47.46 6.95 19.73
N LEU A 10 -46.58 6.62 20.68
CA LEU A 10 -45.89 5.33 20.72
C LEU A 10 -46.74 4.29 21.49
N PRO A 11 -46.89 3.05 21.01
CA PRO A 11 -47.82 2.05 21.57
C PRO A 11 -47.31 1.38 22.86
N PHE A 12 -46.56 2.10 23.69
CA PHE A 12 -45.93 1.58 24.90
C PHE A 12 -46.44 2.31 26.15
N GLN A 13 -47.73 2.20 26.45
CA GLN A 13 -48.22 2.38 27.82
C GLN A 13 -47.91 1.11 28.62
N HIS A 14 -46.64 0.90 28.97
CA HIS A 14 -46.28 -0.09 29.97
C HIS A 14 -46.50 0.50 31.36
N ASP A 15 -47.31 -0.18 32.16
CA ASP A 15 -47.58 0.18 33.55
C ASP A 15 -46.30 -0.01 34.40
N TRP A 16 -45.57 1.09 34.60
CA TRP A 16 -44.27 1.14 35.28
C TRP A 16 -44.34 0.74 36.76
N ALA A 17 -45.55 0.67 37.33
CA ALA A 17 -45.80 0.22 38.69
C ALA A 17 -45.77 -1.31 38.85
N THR A 18 -45.68 -2.07 37.75
CA THR A 18 -45.57 -3.54 37.79
C THR A 18 -44.13 -3.99 38.01
N PRO A 19 -43.89 -5.19 38.61
CA PRO A 19 -42.54 -5.73 38.78
C PRO A 19 -41.76 -5.84 37.46
N ARG A 20 -42.45 -6.03 36.33
CA ARG A 20 -41.84 -6.08 34.99
C ARG A 20 -41.40 -4.70 34.49
N GLY A 21 -42.17 -3.64 34.75
CA GLY A 21 -41.80 -2.26 34.42
C GLY A 21 -40.58 -1.78 35.22
N ALA A 22 -40.50 -2.15 36.50
CA ALA A 22 -39.34 -1.87 37.34
C ALA A 22 -38.07 -2.58 36.83
N VAL A 23 -38.17 -3.84 36.42
CA VAL A 23 -37.03 -4.59 35.83
C VAL A 23 -36.55 -3.94 34.53
N ILE A 24 -37.46 -3.53 33.65
CA ILE A 24 -37.09 -2.85 32.39
C ILE A 24 -36.40 -1.51 32.66
N ALA A 25 -36.89 -0.72 33.62
CA ALA A 25 -36.27 0.55 33.99
C ALA A 25 -34.87 0.35 34.59
N ILE A 26 -34.72 -0.64 35.48
CA ILE A 26 -33.43 -1.00 36.08
C ILE A 26 -32.43 -1.47 35.00
N VAL A 27 -32.86 -2.35 34.09
CA VAL A 27 -32.02 -2.80 32.97
C VAL A 27 -31.64 -1.62 32.08
N GLY A 28 -32.57 -0.70 31.77
CA GLY A 28 -32.29 0.52 31.00
C GLY A 28 -31.27 1.44 31.68
N ILE A 29 -31.34 1.60 33.01
CA ILE A 29 -30.38 2.38 33.80
C ILE A 29 -29.01 1.71 33.79
N PHE A 30 -28.92 0.38 33.98
CA PHE A 30 -27.65 -0.33 33.91
C PHE A 30 -27.05 -0.30 32.50
N PHE A 31 -27.87 -0.42 31.46
CA PHE A 31 -27.44 -0.34 30.07
C PHE A 31 -26.97 1.08 29.74
N GLY A 32 -27.69 2.11 30.19
CA GLY A 32 -27.30 3.51 30.07
C GLY A 32 -26.02 3.84 30.83
N ALA A 33 -25.88 3.39 32.08
CA ALA A 33 -24.69 3.56 32.89
C ALA A 33 -23.47 2.81 32.31
N TYR A 34 -23.67 1.60 31.78
CA TYR A 34 -22.64 0.85 31.06
C TYR A 34 -22.21 1.57 29.78
N TRP A 35 -23.16 2.12 29.02
CA TRP A 35 -22.87 2.92 27.83
C TRP A 35 -22.12 4.20 28.19
N ILE A 36 -22.56 4.94 29.22
CA ILE A 36 -21.88 6.15 29.69
C ILE A 36 -20.48 5.80 30.19
N ARG A 37 -20.31 4.74 30.98
CA ARG A 37 -18.99 4.28 31.44
C ARG A 37 -18.10 3.85 30.28
N SER A 38 -18.61 3.09 29.32
CA SER A 38 -17.85 2.64 28.15
C SER A 38 -17.49 3.82 27.25
N PHE A 39 -18.39 4.79 27.11
CA PHE A 39 -18.18 6.04 26.38
C PHE A 39 -17.15 6.92 27.09
N LEU A 40 -17.22 7.07 28.42
CA LEU A 40 -16.23 7.78 29.22
C LEU A 40 -14.87 7.07 29.21
N PHE A 41 -14.84 5.74 29.26
CA PHE A 41 -13.60 4.97 29.16
C PHE A 41 -12.98 5.09 27.78
N ALA A 42 -13.77 5.03 26.71
CA ALA A 42 -13.32 5.30 25.35
C ALA A 42 -12.80 6.75 25.20
N ILE A 43 -13.48 7.72 25.80
CA ILE A 43 -13.01 9.12 25.86
C ILE A 43 -11.67 9.21 26.58
N ILE A 44 -11.54 8.57 27.75
CA ILE A 44 -10.33 8.60 28.58
C ILE A 44 -9.17 7.92 27.86
N ASP A 45 -9.34 6.71 27.32
CA ASP A 45 -8.31 5.97 26.59
C ASP A 45 -7.84 6.72 25.33
N GLN A 46 -8.75 7.47 24.71
CA GLN A 46 -8.50 8.21 23.48
C GLN A 46 -7.95 9.63 23.73
N LEU A 47 -8.23 10.23 24.89
CA LEU A 47 -7.65 11.51 25.35
C LEU A 47 -6.34 11.33 26.14
N LEU A 48 -6.11 10.16 26.75
CA LEU A 48 -4.96 9.83 27.57
C LEU A 48 -4.30 8.55 27.05
N PRO A 49 -3.58 8.60 25.90
CA PRO A 49 -2.87 7.43 25.40
C PRO A 49 -1.86 6.91 26.45
N PRO A 50 -1.63 5.59 26.52
CA PRO A 50 -0.73 4.95 27.49
C PRO A 50 0.74 5.40 27.39
N THR A 51 1.09 6.20 26.38
CA THR A 51 2.41 6.79 26.15
C THR A 51 2.84 7.82 27.20
N ARG A 52 1.97 8.17 28.17
CA ARG A 52 2.28 9.14 29.24
C ARG A 52 3.46 8.74 30.14
N THR A 53 3.89 7.48 30.13
CA THR A 53 5.06 7.00 30.88
C THR A 53 6.39 7.30 30.18
N LEU A 54 6.38 7.53 28.87
CA LEU A 54 7.59 7.77 28.09
C LEU A 54 7.83 9.27 27.90
N PRO A 55 9.10 9.71 27.96
CA PRO A 55 9.44 11.09 27.68
C PRO A 55 9.04 11.47 26.24
N THR A 56 8.46 12.66 26.07
CA THR A 56 7.98 13.17 24.77
C THR A 56 8.83 14.36 24.35
N VAL A 57 9.30 14.38 23.11
CA VAL A 57 10.06 15.52 22.55
C VAL A 57 9.11 16.64 22.12
N SER A 58 9.68 17.80 21.80
CA SER A 58 8.91 18.92 21.27
C SER A 58 8.20 18.52 19.97
N LYS A 59 7.01 19.09 19.73
CA LYS A 59 6.28 18.85 18.48
C LYS A 59 7.15 19.29 17.31
N PRO A 60 7.36 18.45 16.28
CA PRO A 60 8.14 18.83 15.11
C PRO A 60 7.59 20.13 14.52
N ALA A 61 8.44 21.15 14.42
CA ALA A 61 8.11 22.38 13.71
C ALA A 61 8.45 22.18 12.21
N GLY A 62 7.46 22.30 11.33
CA GLY A 62 7.65 22.19 9.88
C GLY A 62 7.43 20.78 9.29
N HIS A 63 8.04 20.52 8.12
CA HIS A 63 7.74 19.38 7.25
C HIS A 63 8.56 18.10 7.52
N GLY A 64 9.33 18.02 8.61
CA GLY A 64 10.20 16.86 8.84
C GLY A 64 10.47 16.55 10.31
N PHE A 65 10.92 15.32 10.55
CA PHE A 65 11.16 14.78 11.90
C PHE A 65 12.61 14.90 12.39
N ARG A 66 13.52 15.45 11.56
CA ARG A 66 14.97 15.43 11.83
C ARG A 66 15.35 16.13 13.13
N GLU A 67 14.73 17.27 13.43
CA GLU A 67 15.00 18.03 14.65
C GLU A 67 14.47 17.31 15.88
N ALA A 68 13.25 16.79 15.82
CA ALA A 68 12.66 15.96 16.88
C ALA A 68 13.49 14.69 17.14
N MET A 69 14.03 14.06 16.09
CA MET A 69 14.96 12.92 16.19
C MET A 69 16.27 13.31 16.87
N ARG A 70 16.84 14.47 16.54
CA ARG A 70 18.07 14.97 17.17
C ARG A 70 17.84 15.32 18.64
N GLU A 71 16.72 15.96 18.95
CA GLU A 71 16.31 16.30 20.31
C GLU A 71 16.16 15.02 21.15
N GLY A 72 15.38 14.05 20.68
CA GLY A 72 15.12 12.81 21.39
C GLY A 72 16.39 12.00 21.66
N LYS A 73 17.27 11.88 20.65
CA LYS A 73 18.57 11.23 20.79
C LYS A 73 19.47 11.91 21.84
N THR A 74 19.44 13.25 21.91
CA THR A 74 20.28 14.03 22.82
C THR A 74 19.74 14.00 24.25
N LYS A 75 18.43 14.15 24.42
CA LYS A 75 17.77 14.18 25.75
C LYS A 75 17.60 12.80 26.37
N TYR A 76 17.42 11.75 25.56
CA TYR A 76 17.08 10.40 26.01
C TYR A 76 18.00 9.32 25.40
N PRO A 77 19.33 9.39 25.60
CA PRO A 77 20.24 8.39 25.07
C PRO A 77 19.96 7.01 25.67
N GLY A 78 19.86 5.98 24.82
CA GLY A 78 19.60 4.60 25.23
C GLY A 78 18.22 4.33 25.85
N LYS A 79 17.30 5.30 25.82
CA LYS A 79 15.93 5.18 26.35
C LYS A 79 14.90 5.36 25.24
N ALA A 80 13.74 4.74 25.39
CA ALA A 80 12.61 4.97 24.50
C ALA A 80 11.97 6.34 24.78
N TRP A 81 11.48 6.99 23.74
CA TRP A 81 10.85 8.32 23.81
C TRP A 81 9.81 8.47 22.70
N VAL A 82 8.98 9.52 22.76
CA VAL A 82 7.81 9.69 21.88
C VAL A 82 7.94 10.94 21.02
N ILE A 83 7.67 10.81 19.72
CA ILE A 83 7.40 11.94 18.83
C ILE A 83 5.89 12.20 18.84
N PRO A 84 5.45 13.40 19.23
CA PRO A 84 4.05 13.78 19.11
C PRO A 84 3.75 14.14 17.65
N PHE A 85 3.23 13.17 16.90
CA PHE A 85 2.75 13.33 15.52
C PHE A 85 1.23 13.04 15.42
N GLN A 86 0.69 12.85 14.22
CA GLN A 86 -0.71 12.46 13.97
C GLN A 86 -1.13 11.25 14.82
N ASP A 87 -0.24 10.27 14.90
CA ASP A 87 -0.30 9.17 15.86
C ASP A 87 1.00 9.22 16.69
N PRO A 88 0.93 9.25 18.04
CA PRO A 88 2.12 9.24 18.89
C PRO A 88 3.03 8.07 18.52
N THR A 89 4.24 8.38 18.08
CA THR A 89 5.19 7.38 17.58
C THR A 89 6.30 7.18 18.60
N VAL A 90 6.43 5.96 19.11
CA VAL A 90 7.49 5.58 20.05
C VAL A 90 8.77 5.30 19.26
N ILE A 91 9.84 6.00 19.60
CA ILE A 91 11.18 5.76 19.08
C ILE A 91 11.93 4.91 20.09
N LEU A 92 12.44 3.78 19.62
CA LEU A 92 13.15 2.81 20.43
C LEU A 92 14.67 2.92 20.21
N PRO A 93 15.49 2.64 21.23
CA PRO A 93 16.94 2.51 21.08
C PRO A 93 17.29 1.38 20.11
N LEU A 94 18.37 1.55 19.32
CA LEU A 94 18.79 0.56 18.32
C LEU A 94 19.09 -0.80 18.96
N GLU A 95 19.59 -0.81 20.20
CA GLU A 95 19.95 -2.00 20.94
C GLU A 95 18.75 -2.92 21.18
N THR A 96 17.53 -2.38 21.21
CA THR A 96 16.29 -3.15 21.43
C THR A 96 15.87 -3.98 20.22
N LEU A 97 16.41 -3.69 19.03
CA LEU A 97 16.00 -4.31 17.77
C LEU A 97 16.19 -5.84 17.81
N ASP A 98 17.41 -6.29 18.13
CA ASP A 98 17.76 -7.71 18.15
C ASP A 98 17.33 -8.40 19.45
N THR A 99 17.33 -7.67 20.57
CA THR A 99 17.07 -8.28 21.87
C THR A 99 15.58 -8.48 22.15
N GLN A 100 14.73 -7.58 21.65
CA GLN A 100 13.30 -7.53 21.96
C GLN A 100 12.44 -7.56 20.70
N ILE A 101 12.59 -6.58 19.80
CA ILE A 101 11.65 -6.35 18.70
C ILE A 101 11.56 -7.54 17.74
N LYS A 102 12.69 -8.12 17.33
CA LYS A 102 12.69 -9.31 16.46
C LYS A 102 12.09 -10.57 17.09
N LYS A 103 11.89 -10.58 18.42
CA LYS A 103 11.33 -11.73 19.17
C LYS A 103 9.83 -11.59 19.43
N ILE A 104 9.25 -10.42 19.19
CA ILE A 104 7.82 -10.20 19.40
C ILE A 104 7.06 -10.95 18.29
N PRO A 105 6.05 -11.77 18.64
CA PRO A 105 5.29 -12.50 17.65
C PRO A 105 4.42 -11.54 16.82
N GLU A 106 4.09 -11.96 15.59
CA GLU A 106 3.35 -11.14 14.62
C GLU A 106 2.07 -10.48 15.18
N PRO A 107 1.15 -11.15 15.92
CA PRO A 107 -0.06 -10.48 16.41
C PRO A 107 0.19 -9.29 17.34
N ASP A 108 1.32 -9.26 18.04
CA ASP A 108 1.65 -8.22 19.01
C ASP A 108 2.37 -7.02 18.36
N LEU A 109 2.99 -7.22 17.19
CA LEU A 109 3.67 -6.17 16.42
C LEU A 109 3.54 -6.40 14.91
N THR A 110 2.53 -5.78 14.29
CA THR A 110 2.31 -5.85 12.84
C THR A 110 2.51 -4.51 12.14
N LEU A 111 3.21 -4.54 11.00
CA LEU A 111 3.21 -3.41 10.06
C LEU A 111 1.81 -3.15 9.51
N ASN A 112 1.09 -4.21 9.13
CA ASN A 112 -0.25 -4.10 8.57
C ASN A 112 -1.25 -3.51 9.57
N GLY A 113 -1.21 -3.89 10.85
CA GLY A 113 -2.06 -3.29 11.88
C GLY A 113 -1.76 -1.80 12.08
N ASN A 114 -0.48 -1.40 12.05
CA ASN A 114 -0.12 0.01 12.08
C ASN A 114 -0.66 0.76 10.84
N MET A 115 -0.52 0.20 9.64
CA MET A 115 -1.05 0.79 8.41
C MET A 115 -2.59 0.86 8.44
N TYR A 116 -3.26 -0.18 8.94
CA TYR A 116 -4.71 -0.22 9.09
C TYR A 116 -5.20 0.89 10.02
N LYS A 117 -4.55 1.08 11.16
CA LYS A 117 -4.87 2.17 12.08
C LYS A 117 -4.56 3.54 11.44
N ARG A 118 -3.39 3.68 10.83
CA ARG A 118 -2.90 4.96 10.28
C ARG A 118 -3.67 5.41 9.03
N PHE A 119 -4.22 4.49 8.26
CA PHE A 119 -4.96 4.83 7.05
C PHE A 119 -6.45 4.55 7.16
N PHE A 120 -6.95 4.27 8.37
CA PHE A 120 -8.34 3.86 8.62
C PHE A 120 -8.78 2.76 7.63
N GLY A 121 -8.12 1.61 7.70
CA GLY A 121 -8.28 0.50 6.76
C GLY A 121 -9.72 -0.01 6.63
N GLN A 122 -10.60 0.23 7.62
CA GLN A 122 -12.04 -0.04 7.49
C GLN A 122 -12.71 0.74 6.35
N TYR A 123 -12.11 1.85 5.95
CA TYR A 123 -12.57 2.68 4.84
C TYR A 123 -11.65 2.52 3.62
N THR A 124 -10.33 2.63 3.81
CA THR A 124 -9.39 2.65 2.68
C THR A 124 -8.97 1.28 2.18
N GLN A 125 -9.19 0.23 2.98
CA GLN A 125 -8.64 -1.13 2.82
C GLN A 125 -7.11 -1.24 2.98
N VAL A 126 -6.41 -0.14 3.25
CA VAL A 126 -4.97 -0.15 3.52
C VAL A 126 -4.68 -0.88 4.83
N GLY A 127 -3.65 -1.73 4.84
CA GLY A 127 -3.27 -2.52 6.01
C GLY A 127 -4.20 -3.69 6.34
N THR A 128 -5.12 -4.03 5.45
CA THR A 128 -5.91 -5.27 5.56
C THR A 128 -5.03 -6.50 5.31
N ASP A 129 -5.45 -7.64 5.84
CA ASP A 129 -4.71 -8.89 5.70
C ASP A 129 -4.57 -9.32 4.23
N MET A 130 -3.37 -9.75 3.85
CA MET A 130 -2.93 -9.96 2.47
C MET A 130 -2.03 -11.20 2.33
N HIS A 131 -2.36 -12.28 3.06
CA HIS A 131 -1.56 -13.51 3.06
C HIS A 131 -1.21 -14.03 1.65
N GLU A 132 -2.16 -14.10 0.73
CA GLU A 132 -1.90 -14.60 -0.63
C GLU A 132 -0.98 -13.69 -1.44
N LEU A 133 -1.10 -12.37 -1.27
CA LEU A 133 -0.21 -11.40 -1.90
C LEU A 133 1.20 -11.52 -1.33
N VAL A 134 1.33 -11.63 -0.01
CA VAL A 134 2.63 -11.83 0.64
C VAL A 134 3.29 -13.11 0.14
N ASP A 135 2.55 -14.21 0.04
CA ASP A 135 3.09 -15.46 -0.49
C ASP A 135 3.47 -15.33 -1.96
N ALA A 136 2.65 -14.66 -2.78
CA ALA A 136 2.95 -14.43 -4.19
C ALA A 136 4.25 -13.62 -4.38
N LEU A 137 4.44 -12.58 -3.57
CA LEU A 137 5.65 -11.76 -3.59
C LEU A 137 6.87 -12.52 -3.05
N LYS A 138 6.72 -13.31 -1.97
CA LYS A 138 7.84 -14.06 -1.38
C LYS A 138 8.31 -15.20 -2.25
N PHE A 139 7.38 -15.98 -2.81
CA PHE A 139 7.72 -17.24 -3.49
C PHE A 139 7.71 -17.11 -5.01
N ASP A 140 6.70 -16.45 -5.60
CA ASP A 140 6.55 -16.45 -7.06
C ASP A 140 7.37 -15.32 -7.70
N LEU A 141 7.37 -14.12 -7.12
CA LEU A 141 8.15 -12.98 -7.64
C LEU A 141 9.65 -13.21 -7.49
N SER A 142 10.13 -13.74 -6.35
CA SER A 142 11.56 -14.00 -6.12
C SER A 142 12.13 -15.00 -7.14
N GLN A 143 11.36 -16.02 -7.51
CA GLN A 143 11.73 -16.99 -8.53
C GLN A 143 11.56 -16.42 -9.95
N GLY A 144 10.54 -15.59 -10.17
CA GLY A 144 10.16 -15.06 -11.47
C GLY A 144 10.87 -13.78 -11.91
N VAL A 145 11.64 -13.11 -11.03
CA VAL A 145 12.22 -11.78 -11.28
C VAL A 145 13.09 -11.72 -12.53
N HIS A 146 13.85 -12.79 -12.80
CA HIS A 146 14.72 -12.88 -13.97
C HIS A 146 13.95 -12.74 -15.29
N GLY A 147 12.72 -13.26 -15.33
CA GLY A 147 11.84 -13.15 -16.50
C GLY A 147 11.11 -11.82 -16.62
N LEU A 148 11.18 -10.94 -15.60
CA LEU A 148 10.52 -9.63 -15.59
C LEU A 148 11.42 -8.50 -16.07
N LEU A 149 12.74 -8.65 -15.99
CA LEU A 149 13.68 -7.55 -16.30
C LEU A 149 13.52 -7.02 -17.73
N GLY A 150 13.39 -7.90 -18.72
CA GLY A 150 13.15 -7.50 -20.11
C GLY A 150 11.83 -6.73 -20.27
N VAL A 151 10.76 -7.24 -19.66
CA VAL A 151 9.43 -6.60 -19.67
C VAL A 151 9.47 -5.23 -18.99
N MET A 152 10.20 -5.10 -17.88
CA MET A 152 10.38 -3.82 -17.20
C MET A 152 11.20 -2.84 -18.03
N ALA A 153 12.28 -3.27 -18.68
CA ALA A 153 13.11 -2.42 -19.51
C ALA A 153 12.35 -1.88 -20.73
N GLU A 154 11.55 -2.72 -21.38
CA GLU A 154 10.64 -2.31 -22.46
C GLU A 154 9.64 -1.26 -21.96
N GLU A 155 9.05 -1.49 -20.79
CA GLU A 155 8.04 -0.57 -20.25
C GLU A 155 8.63 0.75 -19.75
N ILE A 156 9.86 0.74 -19.21
CA ILE A 156 10.60 1.96 -18.85
C ILE A 156 10.88 2.79 -20.10
N THR A 157 11.29 2.14 -21.20
CA THR A 157 11.53 2.82 -22.48
C THR A 157 10.24 3.44 -23.01
N TYR A 158 9.15 2.66 -23.04
CA TYR A 158 7.83 3.16 -23.43
C TYR A 158 7.35 4.32 -22.54
N GLY A 159 7.51 4.19 -21.22
CA GLY A 159 7.11 5.22 -20.26
C GLY A 159 7.92 6.51 -20.43
N TYR A 160 9.24 6.39 -20.65
CA TYR A 160 10.08 7.54 -20.93
C TYR A 160 9.66 8.25 -22.23
N ASP A 161 9.45 7.51 -23.31
CA ASP A 161 8.99 8.06 -24.59
C ASP A 161 7.58 8.69 -24.48
N LYS A 162 6.67 8.10 -23.69
CA LYS A 162 5.31 8.61 -23.46
C LYS A 162 5.31 9.90 -22.64
N VAL A 163 6.11 9.97 -21.58
CA VAL A 163 6.03 11.04 -20.58
C VAL A 163 7.02 12.18 -20.85
N VAL A 164 8.25 11.85 -21.28
CA VAL A 164 9.31 12.82 -21.59
C VAL A 164 9.35 13.13 -23.08
N GLY A 165 9.20 12.09 -23.92
CA GLY A 165 9.34 12.21 -25.37
C GLY A 165 10.76 12.59 -25.80
N LYS A 166 10.86 13.27 -26.95
CA LYS A 166 12.12 13.72 -27.54
C LYS A 166 12.09 15.23 -27.73
N PRO A 167 12.29 16.02 -26.66
CA PRO A 167 12.28 17.47 -26.76
C PRO A 167 13.44 17.94 -27.66
N ALA A 168 13.14 18.81 -28.62
CA ALA A 168 14.15 19.33 -29.54
C ALA A 168 15.16 20.28 -28.86
N ASN A 169 14.73 20.93 -27.77
CA ASN A 169 15.53 21.86 -26.98
C ASN A 169 15.60 21.39 -25.52
N TRP A 170 16.50 21.99 -24.75
CA TRP A 170 16.56 21.75 -23.31
C TRP A 170 15.22 22.14 -22.65
N THR A 171 14.63 21.19 -21.91
CA THR A 171 13.32 21.35 -21.28
C THR A 171 13.42 20.92 -19.81
N SER A 172 12.87 21.76 -18.93
CA SER A 172 12.76 21.44 -17.51
C SER A 172 11.52 20.62 -17.23
N PHE A 173 11.65 19.59 -16.40
CA PHE A 173 10.54 18.72 -16.02
C PHE A 173 10.44 18.58 -14.50
N PRO A 174 9.23 18.37 -13.97
CA PRO A 174 9.05 18.09 -12.56
C PRO A 174 9.40 16.61 -12.29
N THR A 175 10.61 16.37 -11.77
CA THR A 175 11.26 15.04 -11.63
C THR A 175 10.34 13.99 -11.02
N TYR A 176 9.73 14.30 -9.88
CA TYR A 176 8.89 13.35 -9.15
C TYR A 176 7.69 12.88 -9.98
N GLN A 177 6.98 13.80 -10.65
CA GLN A 177 5.78 13.49 -11.41
C GLN A 177 6.09 12.63 -12.63
N ILE A 178 7.23 12.86 -13.29
CA ILE A 178 7.65 12.02 -14.42
C ILE A 178 7.99 10.61 -13.94
N LEU A 179 8.81 10.49 -12.89
CA LEU A 179 9.18 9.19 -12.36
C LEU A 179 7.97 8.43 -11.82
N LEU A 180 7.02 9.14 -11.20
CA LEU A 180 5.77 8.56 -10.71
C LEU A 180 4.98 7.88 -11.83
N GLN A 181 4.86 8.52 -12.99
CA GLN A 181 4.17 7.94 -14.14
C GLN A 181 4.93 6.75 -14.75
N ILE A 182 6.26 6.88 -14.91
CA ILE A 182 7.09 5.80 -15.46
C ILE A 182 7.05 4.56 -14.55
N VAL A 183 7.17 4.75 -13.24
CA VAL A 183 7.10 3.67 -12.25
C VAL A 183 5.70 3.06 -12.21
N ALA A 184 4.64 3.85 -12.32
CA ALA A 184 3.27 3.33 -12.37
C ALA A 184 3.02 2.47 -13.61
N LEU A 185 3.50 2.89 -14.79
CA LEU A 185 3.45 2.09 -16.03
C LEU A 185 4.24 0.78 -15.88
N THR A 186 5.50 0.88 -15.44
CA THR A 186 6.39 -0.27 -15.25
C THR A 186 5.80 -1.27 -14.24
N SER A 187 5.29 -0.78 -13.11
CA SER A 187 4.64 -1.61 -12.09
C SER A 187 3.36 -2.24 -12.64
N GLY A 188 2.52 -1.46 -13.32
CA GLY A 188 1.30 -1.94 -13.95
C GLY A 188 1.56 -3.09 -14.93
N ARG A 189 2.62 -3.00 -15.74
CA ARG A 189 3.01 -4.05 -16.69
C ARG A 189 3.29 -5.38 -15.99
N VAL A 190 3.95 -5.35 -14.83
CA VAL A 190 4.20 -6.55 -14.01
C VAL A 190 2.91 -7.04 -13.34
N PHE A 191 2.04 -6.13 -12.91
CA PHE A 191 0.86 -6.45 -12.09
C PHE A 191 -0.28 -7.03 -12.92
N VAL A 192 -0.71 -6.27 -13.93
CA VAL A 192 -1.90 -6.56 -14.74
C VAL A 192 -1.60 -6.84 -16.21
N GLY A 193 -0.41 -6.49 -16.71
CA GLY A 193 -0.02 -6.77 -18.09
C GLY A 193 -0.64 -5.83 -19.12
N LEU A 194 -0.49 -6.16 -20.41
CA LEU A 194 -1.05 -5.40 -21.53
C LEU A 194 -2.46 -5.90 -21.88
N PRO A 195 -3.31 -5.04 -22.46
CA PRO A 195 -3.11 -3.60 -22.69
C PRO A 195 -3.40 -2.75 -21.44
N LEU A 196 -3.98 -3.35 -20.39
CA LEU A 196 -4.54 -2.62 -19.25
C LEU A 196 -3.54 -1.69 -18.56
N SER A 197 -2.30 -2.15 -18.34
CA SER A 197 -1.24 -1.36 -17.68
C SER A 197 -0.93 -0.01 -18.34
N ARG A 198 -1.16 0.12 -19.66
CA ARG A 198 -0.88 1.35 -20.42
C ARG A 198 -2.07 2.30 -20.50
N THR A 199 -3.24 1.88 -20.02
CA THR A 199 -4.42 2.73 -19.97
C THR A 199 -4.21 3.84 -18.95
N ASP A 200 -4.53 5.07 -19.33
CA ASP A 200 -4.41 6.21 -18.42
C ASP A 200 -5.30 6.02 -17.19
N GLU A 201 -6.44 5.34 -17.34
CA GLU A 201 -7.34 5.02 -16.25
C GLU A 201 -6.68 4.12 -15.19
N TRP A 202 -5.96 3.07 -15.59
CA TRP A 202 -5.21 2.22 -14.66
C TRP A 202 -4.08 2.98 -13.97
N VAL A 203 -3.27 3.71 -14.74
CA VAL A 203 -2.14 4.48 -14.22
C VAL A 203 -2.63 5.50 -13.19
N GLN A 204 -3.67 6.26 -13.51
CA GLN A 204 -4.24 7.24 -12.59
C GLN A 204 -4.85 6.57 -11.36
N ALA A 205 -5.60 5.48 -11.50
CA ALA A 205 -6.15 4.75 -10.35
C ALA A 205 -5.04 4.27 -9.39
N SER A 206 -3.94 3.74 -9.92
CA SER A 206 -2.81 3.25 -9.12
C SER A 206 -2.11 4.36 -8.31
N ILE A 207 -2.00 5.56 -8.89
CA ILE A 207 -1.39 6.74 -8.23
C ILE A 207 -2.38 7.36 -7.22
N GLN A 208 -3.64 7.53 -7.63
CA GLN A 208 -4.64 8.24 -6.85
C GLN A 208 -5.09 7.46 -5.62
N HIS A 209 -5.03 6.13 -5.63
CA HIS A 209 -5.42 5.34 -4.46
C HIS A 209 -4.61 5.71 -3.21
N THR A 210 -3.28 5.83 -3.35
CA THR A 210 -2.38 6.19 -2.25
C THR A 210 -2.66 7.60 -1.74
N MET A 211 -2.67 8.58 -2.65
CA MET A 211 -2.90 9.97 -2.28
C MET A 211 -4.30 10.18 -1.68
N GLY A 212 -5.32 9.56 -2.27
CA GLY A 212 -6.69 9.58 -1.76
C GLY A 212 -6.79 9.00 -0.35
N SER A 213 -6.09 7.89 -0.09
CA SER A 213 -6.03 7.27 1.24
C SER A 213 -5.33 8.16 2.26
N VAL A 214 -4.24 8.84 1.87
CA VAL A 214 -3.54 9.81 2.71
C VAL A 214 -4.45 11.01 3.04
N TYR A 215 -5.05 11.64 2.03
CA TYR A 215 -5.91 12.82 2.22
C TYR A 215 -7.16 12.50 3.03
N PHE A 216 -7.83 11.37 2.76
CA PHE A 216 -8.97 10.93 3.57
C PHE A 216 -8.57 10.73 5.04
N SER A 217 -7.42 10.09 5.27
CA SER A 217 -6.95 9.79 6.62
C SER A 217 -6.52 11.04 7.38
N ASP A 218 -5.91 12.02 6.72
CA ASP A 218 -5.61 13.32 7.33
C ASP A 218 -6.88 14.09 7.65
N LYS A 219 -7.84 14.13 6.71
CA LYS A 219 -9.12 14.81 6.89
C LYS A 219 -9.92 14.20 8.03
N LEU A 220 -10.03 12.87 8.11
CA LEU A 220 -10.76 12.18 9.17
C LEU A 220 -10.13 12.42 10.55
N ARG A 221 -8.81 12.54 10.63
CA ARG A 221 -8.11 12.86 11.89
C ARG A 221 -8.44 14.24 12.44
N SER A 222 -8.76 15.21 11.59
CA SER A 222 -9.16 16.56 12.01
C SER A 222 -10.45 16.58 12.84
N TYR A 223 -11.26 15.51 12.76
CA TYR A 223 -12.45 15.34 13.59
C TYR A 223 -12.14 14.67 14.92
N PHE A 224 -12.92 15.05 15.93
CA PHE A 224 -12.87 14.42 17.24
C PHE A 224 -13.09 12.90 17.11
N PRO A 225 -12.30 12.07 17.79
CA PRO A 225 -12.27 10.63 17.50
C PRO A 225 -13.62 9.89 17.57
N LEU A 226 -14.52 10.26 18.48
CA LEU A 226 -15.87 9.69 18.59
C LEU A 226 -16.80 10.08 17.43
N LEU A 227 -16.52 11.20 16.76
CA LEU A 227 -17.28 11.63 15.58
C LEU A 227 -16.78 10.97 14.30
N ARG A 228 -15.58 10.35 14.30
CA ARG A 228 -15.00 9.74 13.09
C ARG A 228 -15.87 8.65 12.47
N PRO A 229 -16.47 7.72 13.23
CA PRO A 229 -17.36 6.70 12.64
C PRO A 229 -18.62 7.31 12.01
N LEU A 230 -19.12 8.40 12.58
CA LEU A 230 -20.30 9.09 12.08
C LEU A 230 -19.99 9.92 10.83
N VAL A 231 -18.89 10.68 10.84
CA VAL A 231 -18.54 11.60 9.75
C VAL A 231 -17.82 10.91 8.59
N GLY A 232 -16.99 9.91 8.88
CA GLY A 232 -16.12 9.22 7.91
C GLY A 232 -16.84 8.76 6.64
N PRO A 233 -18.01 8.09 6.72
CA PRO A 233 -18.77 7.66 5.54
C PRO A 233 -19.25 8.80 4.63
N PHE A 234 -19.44 10.01 5.16
CA PHE A 234 -20.00 11.15 4.42
C PHE A 234 -18.93 12.09 3.83
N LEU A 235 -17.65 11.87 4.16
CA LEU A 235 -16.55 12.68 3.63
C LEU A 235 -16.42 12.52 2.10
N ARG A 236 -16.12 13.62 1.41
CA ARG A 236 -15.91 13.63 -0.04
C ARG A 236 -14.67 12.83 -0.41
N GLU A 237 -13.65 12.89 0.43
CA GLU A 237 -12.40 12.15 0.30
C GLU A 237 -12.65 10.64 0.40
N ARG A 238 -13.62 10.19 1.20
CA ARG A 238 -14.01 8.78 1.23
C ARG A 238 -14.60 8.34 -0.10
N LYS A 239 -15.51 9.16 -0.65
CA LYS A 239 -16.13 8.89 -1.96
C LYS A 239 -15.07 8.81 -3.06
N ALA A 240 -14.04 9.65 -3.01
CA ALA A 240 -12.91 9.57 -3.96
C ALA A 240 -12.16 8.24 -3.85
N VAL A 241 -11.86 7.77 -2.62
CA VAL A 241 -11.25 6.46 -2.41
C VAL A 241 -12.14 5.32 -2.91
N SER A 242 -13.46 5.38 -2.66
CA SER A 242 -14.42 4.39 -3.17
C SER A 242 -14.48 4.39 -4.70
N ALA A 243 -14.48 5.56 -5.34
CA ALA A 243 -14.50 5.66 -6.80
C ALA A 243 -13.26 5.02 -7.44
N VAL A 244 -12.08 5.17 -6.82
CA VAL A 244 -10.86 4.47 -7.27
C VAL A 244 -10.99 2.96 -7.08
N GLN A 245 -11.53 2.51 -5.93
CA GLN A 245 -11.78 1.08 -5.67
C GLN A 245 -12.73 0.48 -6.71
N GLU A 246 -13.81 1.17 -7.06
CA GLU A 246 -14.79 0.77 -8.08
C GLU A 246 -14.19 0.75 -9.48
N THR A 247 -13.37 1.75 -9.84
CA THR A 247 -12.64 1.77 -11.11
C THR A 247 -11.69 0.58 -11.23
N VAL A 248 -10.89 0.27 -10.20
CA VAL A 248 -10.01 -0.90 -10.23
C VAL A 248 -10.80 -2.20 -10.32
N ALA A 249 -11.94 -2.32 -9.63
CA ALA A 249 -12.83 -3.46 -9.76
C ALA A 249 -13.29 -3.66 -11.21
N ARG A 250 -13.85 -2.61 -11.82
CA ARG A 250 -14.30 -2.65 -13.22
C ARG A 250 -13.16 -3.00 -14.18
N LEU A 251 -11.96 -2.47 -13.97
CA LEU A 251 -10.81 -2.73 -14.83
C LEU A 251 -10.28 -4.16 -14.72
N LEU A 252 -10.40 -4.79 -13.55
CA LEU A 252 -9.95 -6.17 -13.32
C LEU A 252 -11.03 -7.21 -13.68
N ASP A 253 -12.30 -6.82 -13.74
CA ASP A 253 -13.41 -7.73 -14.05
C ASP A 253 -13.24 -8.54 -15.36
N PRO A 254 -12.74 -7.97 -16.47
CA PRO A 254 -12.46 -8.74 -17.69
C PRO A 254 -11.39 -9.82 -17.47
N ILE A 255 -10.32 -9.49 -16.74
CA ILE A 255 -9.21 -10.42 -16.46
C ILE A 255 -9.70 -11.56 -15.55
N ILE A 256 -10.53 -11.24 -14.55
CA ILE A 256 -11.15 -12.23 -13.66
C ILE A 256 -12.09 -13.14 -14.47
N SER A 257 -12.85 -12.58 -15.41
CA SER A 257 -13.83 -13.32 -16.20
C SER A 257 -13.18 -14.24 -17.23
N GLU A 258 -12.10 -13.79 -17.87
CA GLU A 258 -11.32 -14.58 -18.83
C GLU A 258 -10.54 -15.72 -18.15
N LYS A 259 -9.97 -15.45 -16.97
CA LYS A 259 -9.20 -16.44 -16.19
C LYS A 259 -10.06 -17.25 -15.23
N ARG A 260 -11.38 -17.02 -15.18
CA ARG A 260 -12.32 -17.91 -14.49
C ARG A 260 -12.26 -19.23 -15.26
N PRO A 261 -11.70 -20.30 -14.70
CA PRO A 261 -11.44 -21.48 -15.49
C PRO A 261 -12.78 -22.04 -16.01
N LEU A 262 -12.73 -22.55 -17.25
CA LEU A 262 -13.66 -23.57 -17.78
C LEU A 262 -13.80 -24.81 -16.86
N SER A 263 -13.10 -24.86 -15.73
CA SER A 263 -13.23 -25.90 -14.70
C SER A 263 -14.48 -25.77 -13.83
N PHE A 264 -15.28 -24.71 -13.96
CA PHE A 264 -16.62 -24.67 -13.33
C PHE A 264 -17.73 -25.23 -14.25
N SER A 265 -17.42 -25.52 -15.51
CA SER A 265 -18.35 -26.11 -16.48
C SER A 265 -17.81 -27.44 -17.02
N SER A 266 -17.55 -28.41 -16.14
CA SER A 266 -17.47 -29.84 -16.51
C SER A 266 -17.08 -30.68 -15.30
N SER A 267 -18.00 -30.85 -14.35
CA SER A 267 -17.94 -31.96 -13.38
C SER A 267 -19.25 -32.74 -13.40
N THR A 268 -19.61 -33.19 -14.60
CA THR A 268 -20.45 -34.37 -14.84
C THR A 268 -19.95 -35.01 -16.13
N GLY A 269 -19.01 -35.96 -16.01
CA GLY A 269 -18.54 -36.72 -17.16
C GLY A 269 -17.14 -37.28 -16.96
N ASN A 270 -17.07 -38.53 -16.51
CA ASN A 270 -15.88 -39.38 -16.57
C ASN A 270 -15.21 -39.32 -17.96
N GLY A 271 -13.91 -39.01 -18.01
CA GLY A 271 -13.13 -39.15 -19.25
C GLY A 271 -11.78 -38.49 -19.17
N GLY A 272 -10.72 -39.27 -18.96
CA GLY A 272 -9.35 -38.78 -18.90
C GLY A 272 -8.95 -38.07 -20.20
N PHE A 273 -8.72 -36.76 -20.13
CA PHE A 273 -8.09 -35.99 -21.19
C PHE A 273 -6.75 -35.45 -20.70
N LYS A 274 -5.66 -36.03 -21.22
CA LYS A 274 -4.31 -35.49 -21.10
C LYS A 274 -4.29 -34.12 -21.78
N ALA A 275 -4.23 -33.04 -21.01
CA ALA A 275 -4.05 -31.70 -21.52
C ALA A 275 -2.69 -31.61 -22.23
N LYS A 276 -2.73 -31.58 -23.57
CA LYS A 276 -1.60 -31.34 -24.46
C LYS A 276 -1.07 -29.94 -24.14
N ARG A 277 0.15 -29.87 -23.58
CA ARG A 277 0.92 -28.64 -23.37
C ARG A 277 1.19 -28.01 -24.74
N GLN A 278 0.27 -27.16 -25.22
CA GLN A 278 0.44 -26.42 -26.46
C GLN A 278 1.56 -25.40 -26.28
N THR A 279 2.51 -25.49 -27.20
CA THR A 279 3.78 -24.77 -27.31
C THR A 279 3.62 -23.32 -27.79
N SER A 280 2.62 -22.59 -27.30
CA SER A 280 2.40 -21.15 -27.57
C SER A 280 2.59 -20.26 -26.34
N SER A 281 2.97 -20.83 -25.19
CA SER A 281 2.76 -20.23 -23.86
C SER A 281 3.67 -19.05 -23.47
N LYS A 282 4.76 -18.77 -24.18
CA LYS A 282 5.73 -17.76 -23.70
C LYS A 282 5.28 -16.31 -23.93
N LYS A 283 4.54 -16.05 -25.01
CA LYS A 283 4.12 -14.68 -25.37
C LYS A 283 2.84 -14.23 -24.62
N CYS A 284 1.90 -15.15 -24.38
CA CYS A 284 0.67 -14.86 -23.62
C CYS A 284 0.90 -14.63 -22.12
N GLU A 285 1.89 -15.28 -21.50
CA GLU A 285 2.20 -15.06 -20.07
C GLU A 285 2.78 -13.67 -19.81
N ASP A 286 3.55 -13.11 -20.76
CA ASP A 286 4.13 -11.77 -20.68
C ASP A 286 3.10 -10.65 -20.90
N GLU A 287 1.96 -10.97 -21.54
CA GLU A 287 0.87 -10.03 -21.77
C GLU A 287 -0.15 -10.03 -20.63
N ALA A 288 -0.32 -11.11 -19.86
CA ALA A 288 -1.45 -11.29 -18.95
C ALA A 288 -1.24 -10.87 -17.48
N GLY A 289 -0.18 -10.12 -17.15
CA GLY A 289 0.12 -9.67 -15.78
C GLY A 289 0.53 -10.81 -14.86
N ARG A 290 1.82 -10.90 -14.52
CA ARG A 290 2.36 -12.05 -13.79
C ARG A 290 1.81 -12.16 -12.38
N ILE A 291 1.73 -11.04 -11.65
CA ILE A 291 1.21 -11.04 -10.28
C ILE A 291 -0.28 -11.40 -10.25
N THR A 292 -1.09 -10.86 -11.17
CA THR A 292 -2.50 -11.26 -11.29
C THR A 292 -2.64 -12.77 -11.50
N SER A 293 -1.81 -13.36 -12.36
CA SER A 293 -1.82 -14.80 -12.62
C SER A 293 -1.45 -15.63 -11.39
N TRP A 294 -0.42 -15.21 -10.65
CA TRP A 294 -0.01 -15.88 -9.41
C TRP A 294 -1.08 -15.78 -8.31
N LEU A 295 -1.69 -14.60 -8.12
CA LEU A 295 -2.77 -14.39 -7.16
C LEU A 295 -3.97 -15.27 -7.46
N LEU A 296 -4.44 -15.28 -8.71
CA LEU A 296 -5.56 -16.13 -9.12
C LEU A 296 -5.27 -17.62 -8.90
N GLY A 297 -4.05 -18.07 -9.22
CA GLY A 297 -3.61 -19.45 -8.96
C GLY A 297 -3.59 -19.80 -7.47
N ARG A 298 -3.28 -18.85 -6.58
CA ARG A 298 -3.32 -19.05 -5.12
C ARG A 298 -4.73 -19.06 -4.57
N TYR A 299 -5.60 -18.18 -5.06
CA TYR A 299 -7.01 -18.16 -4.66
C TYR A 299 -7.71 -19.47 -5.01
N ALA A 300 -7.46 -20.02 -6.20
CA ALA A 300 -8.03 -21.28 -6.65
C ALA A 300 -7.62 -22.50 -5.80
N LYS A 301 -6.47 -22.43 -5.11
CA LYS A 301 -6.00 -23.51 -4.22
C LYS A 301 -6.62 -23.49 -2.82
N LYS A 302 -7.13 -22.34 -2.39
CA LYS A 302 -7.63 -22.12 -1.01
C LYS A 302 -9.16 -22.10 -0.90
N ALA A 303 -9.91 -22.12 -2.00
CA ALA A 303 -11.35 -21.90 -1.97
C ALA A 303 -12.14 -22.94 -2.76
N ASP A 304 -13.20 -23.47 -2.12
CA ASP A 304 -14.36 -24.11 -2.76
C ASP A 304 -15.28 -23.07 -3.46
N GLU A 305 -14.93 -21.78 -3.39
CA GLU A 305 -15.64 -20.66 -4.00
C GLU A 305 -14.76 -19.96 -5.05
N PRO A 306 -15.34 -19.41 -6.14
CA PRO A 306 -14.60 -18.65 -7.12
C PRO A 306 -13.89 -17.44 -6.46
N PRO A 307 -12.71 -17.03 -6.97
CA PRO A 307 -11.98 -15.88 -6.44
C PRO A 307 -12.91 -14.66 -6.43
N LYS A 308 -13.26 -14.18 -5.23
CA LYS A 308 -14.08 -12.97 -5.07
C LYS A 308 -13.31 -11.79 -5.68
N SER A 309 -13.91 -11.10 -6.66
CA SER A 309 -13.34 -9.92 -7.33
C SER A 309 -12.78 -8.91 -6.32
N SER A 310 -13.46 -8.76 -5.17
CA SER A 310 -13.04 -7.87 -4.07
C SER A 310 -11.66 -8.18 -3.47
N ARG A 311 -11.21 -9.44 -3.44
CA ARG A 311 -9.87 -9.79 -2.91
C ARG A 311 -8.77 -9.38 -3.88
N LEU A 312 -8.94 -9.67 -5.17
CA LEU A 312 -7.98 -9.29 -6.20
C LEU A 312 -7.83 -7.77 -6.30
N VAL A 313 -8.94 -7.04 -6.20
CA VAL A 313 -8.96 -5.57 -6.18
C VAL A 313 -8.18 -5.03 -5.00
N ARG A 314 -8.49 -5.49 -3.78
CA ARG A 314 -7.77 -5.12 -2.55
C ARG A 314 -6.26 -5.36 -2.68
N ASP A 315 -5.86 -6.53 -3.19
CA ASP A 315 -4.45 -6.90 -3.31
C ASP A 315 -3.73 -6.01 -4.35
N HIS A 316 -4.39 -5.66 -5.46
CA HIS A 316 -3.83 -4.72 -6.45
C HIS A 316 -3.71 -3.29 -5.93
N LEU A 317 -4.70 -2.81 -5.17
CA LEU A 317 -4.66 -1.51 -4.53
C LEU A 317 -3.53 -1.43 -3.50
N THR A 318 -3.38 -2.49 -2.68
CA THR A 318 -2.29 -2.61 -1.70
C THR A 318 -0.92 -2.64 -2.37
N LEU A 319 -0.79 -3.42 -3.45
CA LEU A 319 0.46 -3.52 -4.20
C LEU A 319 0.83 -2.18 -4.87
N SER A 320 -0.15 -1.47 -5.43
CA SER A 320 0.05 -0.13 -6.00
C SER A 320 0.48 0.87 -4.93
N PHE A 321 -0.17 0.84 -3.76
CA PHE A 321 0.18 1.66 -2.60
C PHE A 321 1.64 1.45 -2.17
N ALA A 322 2.08 0.20 -2.07
CA ALA A 322 3.41 -0.15 -1.59
C ALA A 322 4.53 0.14 -2.61
N ALA A 323 4.29 -0.11 -3.90
CA ALA A 323 5.34 -0.08 -4.91
C ALA A 323 5.55 1.31 -5.53
N VAL A 324 4.48 1.99 -5.93
CA VAL A 324 4.56 3.11 -6.87
C VAL A 324 5.25 4.32 -6.24
N HIS A 325 4.80 4.78 -5.07
CA HIS A 325 5.34 6.00 -4.47
C HIS A 325 6.75 5.80 -3.89
N VAL A 326 7.02 4.66 -3.26
CA VAL A 326 8.32 4.38 -2.63
C VAL A 326 9.43 4.36 -3.68
N ALA A 327 9.23 3.65 -4.80
CA ALA A 327 10.21 3.60 -5.88
C ALA A 327 10.38 4.97 -6.58
N SER A 328 9.29 5.71 -6.77
CA SER A 328 9.34 7.03 -7.41
C SER A 328 10.09 8.06 -6.56
N MET A 329 9.88 8.06 -5.24
CA MET A 329 10.64 8.90 -4.30
C MET A 329 12.11 8.50 -4.28
N ALA A 330 12.40 7.19 -4.19
CA ALA A 330 13.76 6.67 -4.24
C ALA A 330 14.53 7.15 -5.47
N LEU A 331 13.94 7.01 -6.66
CA LEU A 331 14.55 7.48 -7.92
C LEU A 331 14.70 9.00 -7.95
N THR A 332 13.73 9.74 -7.40
CA THR A 332 13.81 11.21 -7.30
C THR A 332 15.02 11.63 -6.47
N HIS A 333 15.22 11.00 -5.30
CA HIS A 333 16.37 11.27 -4.44
C HIS A 333 17.68 10.91 -5.14
N VAL A 334 17.77 9.75 -5.77
CA VAL A 334 18.96 9.31 -6.52
C VAL A 334 19.32 10.31 -7.62
N LEU A 335 18.36 10.78 -8.41
CA LEU A 335 18.62 11.76 -9.48
C LEU A 335 19.01 13.13 -8.94
N HIS A 336 18.37 13.59 -7.86
CA HIS A 336 18.75 14.85 -7.23
C HIS A 336 20.16 14.78 -6.62
N ASP A 337 20.48 13.71 -5.91
CA ASP A 337 21.81 13.47 -5.33
C ASP A 337 22.89 13.42 -6.42
N LEU A 338 22.58 12.78 -7.55
CA LEU A 338 23.49 12.74 -8.70
C LEU A 338 23.69 14.13 -9.32
N ALA A 339 22.62 14.94 -9.41
CA ALA A 339 22.69 16.30 -9.93
C ALA A 339 23.56 17.23 -9.06
N ILE A 340 23.57 17.04 -7.74
CA ILE A 340 24.42 17.82 -6.81
C ILE A 340 25.81 17.21 -6.57
N ARG A 341 26.09 16.03 -7.14
CA ARG A 341 27.37 15.31 -7.06
C ARG A 341 27.83 14.82 -8.45
N PRO A 342 28.07 15.74 -9.40
CA PRO A 342 28.40 15.37 -10.77
C PRO A 342 29.71 14.56 -10.90
N GLU A 343 30.60 14.60 -9.91
CA GLU A 343 31.84 13.82 -9.85
C GLU A 343 31.62 12.31 -9.97
N TYR A 344 30.45 11.79 -9.58
CA TYR A 344 30.12 10.37 -9.71
C TYR A 344 29.56 10.00 -11.09
N MET A 345 29.06 10.96 -11.88
CA MET A 345 28.35 10.67 -13.14
C MET A 345 29.20 9.89 -14.14
N ASN A 346 30.44 10.31 -14.36
CA ASN A 346 31.33 9.66 -15.34
C ASN A 346 31.69 8.24 -14.89
N MET A 347 31.89 8.04 -13.59
CA MET A 347 32.19 6.73 -13.01
C MET A 347 31.02 5.76 -13.20
N LEU A 348 29.79 6.22 -12.93
CA LEU A 348 28.58 5.40 -13.07
C LEU A 348 28.27 5.08 -14.53
N ARG A 349 28.45 6.04 -15.44
CA ARG A 349 28.31 5.81 -16.89
C ARG A 349 29.34 4.80 -17.40
N ALA A 350 30.60 4.94 -16.99
CA ALA A 350 31.66 4.01 -17.42
C ALA A 350 31.40 2.57 -16.93
N GLU A 351 30.89 2.39 -15.69
CA GLU A 351 30.48 1.08 -15.20
C GLU A 351 29.32 0.50 -16.03
N LEU A 352 28.30 1.30 -16.29
CA LEU A 352 27.14 0.90 -17.09
C LEU A 352 27.54 0.54 -18.53
N GLU A 353 28.35 1.37 -19.20
CA GLU A 353 28.83 1.12 -20.56
C GLU A 353 29.71 -0.14 -20.63
N ALA A 354 30.61 -0.32 -19.68
CA ALA A 354 31.46 -1.51 -19.61
C ALA A 354 30.62 -2.79 -19.47
N GLU A 355 29.53 -2.74 -18.69
CA GLU A 355 28.63 -3.89 -18.54
C GLU A 355 27.77 -4.09 -19.79
N MET A 356 27.19 -3.03 -20.34
CA MET A 356 26.40 -3.08 -21.57
C MET A 356 27.20 -3.63 -22.75
N ASN A 357 28.50 -3.36 -22.83
CA ASN A 357 29.38 -3.90 -23.87
C ASN A 357 29.58 -5.42 -23.77
N LYS A 358 29.45 -6.02 -22.57
CA LYS A 358 29.57 -7.48 -22.39
C LYS A 358 28.31 -8.23 -22.85
N PHE A 359 27.15 -7.59 -22.76
CA PHE A 359 25.84 -8.20 -23.00
C PHE A 359 25.12 -7.64 -24.22
N ARG A 360 25.83 -6.88 -25.08
CA ARG A 360 25.29 -6.45 -26.37
C ARG A 360 25.05 -7.68 -27.24
N SER A 361 23.78 -7.91 -27.57
CA SER A 361 23.40 -8.97 -28.50
C SER A 361 23.92 -8.67 -29.91
N LYS A 362 24.03 -9.70 -30.76
CA LYS A 362 24.50 -9.58 -32.15
C LYS A 362 23.63 -8.64 -33.00
N ASP A 363 22.38 -8.41 -32.60
CA ASP A 363 21.43 -7.49 -33.22
C ASP A 363 21.49 -6.05 -32.66
N GLY A 364 22.42 -5.78 -31.74
CA GLY A 364 22.58 -4.46 -31.11
C GLY A 364 21.60 -4.19 -29.97
N SER A 365 20.71 -5.13 -29.63
CA SER A 365 19.84 -5.00 -28.47
C SER A 365 20.64 -5.13 -27.17
N ILE A 366 20.34 -4.25 -26.21
CA ILE A 366 20.91 -4.26 -24.87
C ILE A 366 19.94 -5.05 -24.00
N VAL A 367 20.30 -6.27 -23.61
CA VAL A 367 19.52 -7.05 -22.64
C VAL A 367 20.26 -6.97 -21.31
N LEU A 368 19.81 -6.09 -20.42
CA LEU A 368 20.26 -6.09 -19.03
C LEU A 368 19.62 -7.30 -18.34
N ASP A 369 20.36 -8.39 -18.23
CA ASP A 369 19.94 -9.54 -17.45
C ASP A 369 20.29 -9.37 -15.96
N SER A 370 19.81 -10.29 -15.12
CA SER A 370 20.03 -10.24 -13.67
C SER A 370 21.51 -10.23 -13.30
N LYS A 371 22.34 -10.93 -14.09
CA LYS A 371 23.79 -10.98 -13.90
C LYS A 371 24.43 -9.62 -14.19
N SER A 372 23.97 -8.95 -15.24
CA SER A 372 24.42 -7.60 -15.61
C SER A 372 24.13 -6.61 -14.49
N LEU A 373 22.92 -6.65 -13.93
CA LEU A 373 22.53 -5.78 -12.82
C LEU A 373 23.37 -6.04 -11.56
N ALA A 374 23.67 -7.30 -11.25
CA ALA A 374 24.51 -7.65 -10.10
C ALA A 374 25.96 -7.13 -10.21
N ASN A 375 26.44 -6.84 -11.43
CA ASN A 375 27.78 -6.31 -11.67
C ASN A 375 27.86 -4.78 -11.60
N LEU A 376 26.73 -4.06 -11.50
CA LEU A 376 26.69 -2.60 -11.37
C LEU A 376 26.94 -2.17 -9.91
N VAL A 377 28.10 -2.55 -9.36
CA VAL A 377 28.42 -2.41 -7.93
C VAL A 377 28.48 -0.94 -7.50
N LYS A 378 29.03 -0.05 -8.34
CA LYS A 378 29.12 1.38 -8.02
C LYS A 378 27.75 2.05 -8.10
N MET A 379 26.93 1.69 -9.09
CA MET A 379 25.54 2.14 -9.18
C MET A 379 24.73 1.71 -7.97
N ASP A 380 24.80 0.42 -7.59
CA ASP A 380 24.13 -0.11 -6.41
C ASP A 380 24.60 0.59 -5.12
N SER A 381 25.92 0.83 -4.98
CA SER A 381 26.46 1.60 -3.85
C SER A 381 25.94 3.04 -3.81
N PHE A 382 25.86 3.72 -4.96
CA PHE A 382 25.36 5.10 -5.03
C PHE A 382 23.87 5.17 -4.65
N ILE A 383 23.06 4.25 -5.19
CA ILE A 383 21.64 4.14 -4.85
C ILE A 383 21.47 3.88 -3.35
N LYS A 384 22.22 2.93 -2.78
CA LYS A 384 22.18 2.63 -1.34
C LYS A 384 22.52 3.84 -0.48
N GLU A 385 23.56 4.60 -0.85
CA GLU A 385 23.95 5.79 -0.09
C GLU A 385 22.90 6.91 -0.18
N SER A 386 22.34 7.14 -1.37
CA SER A 386 21.24 8.10 -1.56
C SER A 386 20.03 7.74 -0.68
N LEU A 387 19.65 6.46 -0.65
CA LEU A 387 18.55 5.97 0.19
C LEU A 387 18.87 5.96 1.69
N ARG A 388 20.14 5.78 2.06
CA ARG A 388 20.60 5.90 3.46
C ARG A 388 20.48 7.33 3.97
N LEU A 389 20.77 8.30 3.12
CA LEU A 389 20.66 9.74 3.44
C LEU A 389 19.22 10.24 3.40
N ASN A 390 18.38 9.63 2.55
CA ASN A 390 16.99 10.03 2.33
C ASN A 390 16.00 8.87 2.58
N PRO A 391 15.88 8.36 3.83
CA PRO A 391 14.95 7.28 4.13
C PRO A 391 13.49 7.74 4.00
N SER A 392 12.69 7.04 3.20
CA SER A 392 11.28 7.35 2.93
C SER A 392 10.31 6.92 4.04
N GLY A 393 10.82 6.39 5.16
CA GLY A 393 10.04 5.68 6.18
C GLY A 393 9.67 6.47 7.44
N ILE A 394 10.07 7.74 7.58
CA ILE A 394 9.75 8.55 8.78
C ILE A 394 9.43 9.99 8.40
#